data_AF-A0AA42Z974-F1
#
_entry.id   AF-A0AA42Z974-F1
#
_cell.length_a   1.000
_cell.length_b   1.000
_cell.length_c   1.000
_cell.angle_alpha   90.00
_cell.angle_beta   90.00
_cell.angle_gamma   90.00
#
_symmetry.space_group_name_H-M   'P 1'
#
loop_
_entity.id
_entity.type
_entity.pdbx_description
1 polymer ?
#
loop_
_entity_poly.entity_id
_entity_poly.type
_entity_poly.pdbx_seq_one_letter_code
_entity_poly.pdbx_strand_id
1 'polypeptide(L)'
;MTRIFIRMALLSLCLFLSSQTTNAQLFKKKKEDTEKTADKSKDKKDDIKPYDEVITKEAKTDDGLFDVHQVDTDWFYEIPDSLFTREMLMVSRISKTASGIGFGG
;
A
#
# COMPACT_ATOMS: atom_id res chain seq x y z
N MET A 1 4.21 -17.19 -39.75
CA MET A 1 4.26 -18.35 -38.82
C MET A 1 5.25 -18.17 -37.68
N THR A 2 6.46 -17.67 -37.90
CA THR A 2 7.52 -17.48 -36.87
C THR A 2 7.11 -16.63 -35.66
N ARG A 3 6.31 -15.57 -35.85
CA ARG A 3 5.80 -14.72 -34.74
C ARG A 3 4.75 -15.39 -33.85
N ILE A 4 4.00 -16.37 -34.39
CA ILE A 4 3.04 -17.17 -33.64
C ILE A 4 3.79 -18.22 -32.80
N PHE A 5 4.85 -18.80 -33.35
CA PHE A 5 5.72 -19.75 -32.66
C PHE A 5 6.47 -19.11 -31.49
N ILE A 6 6.97 -17.88 -31.64
CA ILE A 6 7.63 -17.14 -30.55
C ILE A 6 6.65 -16.84 -29.41
N ARG A 7 5.39 -16.49 -29.71
CA ARG A 7 4.37 -16.23 -28.69
C ARG A 7 3.93 -17.50 -27.97
N MET A 8 3.82 -18.63 -28.68
CA MET A 8 3.55 -19.94 -28.06
C MET A 8 4.73 -20.44 -27.21
N ALA A 9 5.97 -20.18 -27.62
CA ALA A 9 7.15 -20.49 -26.83
C ALA A 9 7.24 -19.63 -25.56
N LEU A 10 6.87 -18.33 -25.64
CA LEU A 10 6.83 -17.43 -24.49
C LEU A 10 5.70 -17.80 -23.50
N LEU A 11 4.54 -18.22 -24.01
CA LEU A 11 3.42 -18.68 -23.19
C LEU A 11 3.72 -20.02 -22.50
N SER A 12 4.40 -20.94 -23.20
CA SER A 12 4.84 -22.21 -22.62
C SER A 12 5.92 -22.05 -21.56
N LEU A 13 6.77 -21.01 -21.65
CA LEU A 13 7.80 -20.72 -20.65
C LEU A 13 7.18 -20.19 -19.34
N CYS A 14 6.08 -19.43 -19.41
CA CYS A 14 5.35 -18.96 -18.23
C CYS A 14 4.68 -20.07 -17.42
N LEU A 15 4.24 -21.17 -18.03
CA LEU A 15 3.61 -22.28 -17.31
C LEU A 15 4.58 -23.17 -16.53
N PHE A 16 5.89 -23.11 -16.80
CA PHE A 16 6.89 -23.88 -16.05
C PHE A 16 7.34 -23.22 -14.74
N LEU A 17 7.03 -21.93 -14.50
CA LEU A 17 7.43 -21.21 -13.28
C LEU A 17 6.40 -21.31 -12.12
N SER A 18 5.25 -21.95 -12.32
CA SER A 18 4.18 -22.01 -11.30
C SER A 18 4.21 -23.24 -10.40
N SER A 19 5.24 -24.09 -10.49
CA SER A 19 5.41 -25.23 -9.58
C SER A 19 6.34 -24.86 -8.42
N GLN A 20 5.79 -24.32 -7.33
CA GLN A 20 6.46 -24.33 -6.04
C GLN A 20 5.69 -25.25 -5.09
N THR A 21 6.41 -26.26 -4.60
CA THR A 21 5.93 -27.33 -3.73
C THR A 21 5.77 -26.80 -2.30
N THR A 22 4.58 -26.97 -1.73
CA THR A 22 4.30 -26.71 -0.31
C THR A 22 4.99 -27.78 0.54
N ASN A 23 5.93 -27.37 1.41
CA ASN A 23 6.44 -28.20 2.49
C ASN A 23 6.11 -27.55 3.84
N ALA A 24 5.23 -28.20 4.59
CA ALA A 24 4.97 -27.93 5.99
C ALA A 24 6.01 -28.68 6.85
N GLN A 25 6.72 -27.99 7.75
CA GLN A 25 7.57 -28.64 8.75
C GLN A 25 7.14 -28.32 10.20
N LEU A 26 6.65 -29.41 10.79
CA LEU A 26 6.23 -29.71 12.14
C LEU A 26 7.45 -29.77 13.10
N PHE A 27 7.40 -29.01 14.20
CA PHE A 27 8.09 -29.19 15.51
C PHE A 27 9.61 -29.51 15.67
N LYS A 28 10.24 -28.71 16.56
CA LYS A 28 11.38 -29.00 17.50
C LYS A 28 12.79 -29.27 16.93
N LYS A 29 13.79 -28.44 17.30
CA LYS A 29 14.71 -28.60 18.47
C LYS A 29 15.92 -27.63 18.41
N LYS A 30 16.26 -27.11 19.59
CA LYS A 30 17.30 -26.14 20.01
C LYS A 30 18.76 -26.57 19.76
N LYS A 31 19.67 -25.63 19.40
CA LYS A 31 20.96 -25.30 20.10
C LYS A 31 21.76 -24.13 19.47
N GLU A 32 22.18 -23.21 20.35
CA GLU A 32 23.35 -22.27 20.34
C GLU A 32 24.63 -22.89 19.75
N ASP A 33 25.67 -22.20 19.26
CA ASP A 33 26.14 -20.81 19.25
C ASP A 33 27.19 -20.66 18.12
N THR A 34 27.45 -19.43 17.65
CA THR A 34 28.79 -18.86 17.30
C THR A 34 28.67 -17.77 16.23
N GLU A 35 29.16 -16.58 16.57
CA GLU A 35 29.17 -15.34 15.79
C GLU A 35 29.73 -15.47 14.37
N LYS A 36 28.97 -14.94 13.40
CA LYS A 36 29.51 -14.16 12.29
C LYS A 36 28.63 -12.92 12.13
N THR A 37 29.28 -11.78 12.09
CA THR A 37 28.80 -10.46 11.69
C THR A 37 27.70 -10.58 10.62
N ALA A 38 26.46 -10.53 11.07
CA ALA A 38 25.30 -10.39 10.20
C ALA A 38 24.80 -8.97 10.44
N ASP A 39 25.06 -8.14 9.44
CA ASP A 39 24.32 -6.93 9.12
C ASP A 39 22.91 -6.95 9.77
N LYS A 40 22.71 -6.12 10.80
CA LYS A 40 21.38 -5.80 11.34
C LYS A 40 20.65 -4.90 10.33
N SER A 41 20.47 -5.40 9.13
CA SER A 41 19.48 -4.92 8.17
C SER A 41 18.26 -5.84 8.18
N LYS A 42 17.88 -6.33 9.36
CA LYS A 42 16.52 -6.84 9.58
C LYS A 42 15.62 -5.65 9.91
N ASP A 43 14.89 -5.23 8.89
CA ASP A 43 13.50 -4.76 9.01
C ASP A 43 13.24 -3.65 10.02
N LYS A 44 13.79 -2.46 9.76
CA LYS A 44 13.26 -1.19 10.32
C LYS A 44 12.20 -0.56 9.41
N LYS A 45 11.57 -1.35 8.54
CA LYS A 45 10.61 -0.83 7.55
C LYS A 45 9.18 -0.69 8.10
N ASP A 46 8.93 -1.23 9.29
CA ASP A 46 7.58 -1.34 9.87
C ASP A 46 7.41 -0.55 11.18
N ASP A 47 8.42 0.19 11.63
CA ASP A 47 8.23 1.12 12.76
C ASP A 47 7.50 2.38 12.27
N ILE A 48 6.53 2.85 13.06
CA ILE A 48 5.80 4.10 12.81
C ILE A 48 6.82 5.24 12.76
N LYS A 49 6.81 6.00 11.66
CA LYS A 49 7.68 7.16 11.50
C LYS A 49 7.32 8.24 12.54
N PRO A 50 8.31 9.00 13.05
CA PRO A 50 8.06 10.18 13.86
C PRO A 50 7.18 11.20 13.11
N TYR A 51 6.33 11.92 13.85
CA TYR A 51 5.39 12.88 13.27
C TYR A 51 6.10 13.95 12.41
N ASP A 52 7.15 14.58 12.95
CA ASP A 52 7.91 15.64 12.28
C ASP A 52 8.59 15.19 10.98
N GLU A 53 8.79 13.88 10.80
CA GLU A 53 9.33 13.32 9.54
C GLU A 53 8.25 13.13 8.48
N VAL A 54 6.98 13.01 8.88
CA VAL A 54 5.84 12.82 7.99
C VAL A 54 5.20 14.17 7.65
N ILE A 55 5.00 15.01 8.68
CA ILE A 55 4.45 16.36 8.56
C ILE A 55 5.58 17.35 8.82
N THR A 56 6.24 17.77 7.74
CA THR A 56 7.35 18.72 7.84
C THR A 56 6.84 20.15 8.06
N LYS A 57 7.75 21.08 8.41
CA LYS A 57 7.38 22.49 8.67
C LYS A 57 6.91 23.22 7.41
N GLU A 58 7.22 22.68 6.25
CA GLU A 58 6.85 23.18 4.93
C GLU A 58 5.47 22.67 4.48
N ALA A 59 4.86 21.76 5.25
CA ALA A 59 3.53 21.23 4.98
C ALA A 59 2.50 22.36 4.90
N LYS A 60 1.61 22.29 3.90
CA LYS A 60 0.42 23.15 3.84
C LYS A 60 -0.74 22.42 4.48
N THR A 61 -1.25 22.96 5.58
CA THR A 61 -2.39 22.39 6.30
C THR A 61 -3.68 23.10 5.92
N ASP A 62 -4.72 22.30 5.68
CA ASP A 62 -6.12 22.74 5.60
C ASP A 62 -6.88 22.18 6.81
N ASP A 63 -7.38 23.05 7.67
CA ASP A 63 -8.04 22.69 8.92
C ASP A 63 -9.53 22.38 8.68
N GLY A 64 -10.05 21.30 9.26
CA GLY A 64 -11.42 20.87 8.98
C GLY A 64 -11.99 19.82 9.93
N LEU A 65 -12.80 18.90 9.39
CA LEU A 65 -13.21 17.71 10.14
C LEU A 65 -11.99 16.83 10.47
N PHE A 66 -11.05 16.78 9.53
CA PHE A 66 -9.70 16.26 9.69
C PHE A 66 -8.77 17.37 9.24
N ASP A 67 -7.59 17.46 9.85
CA ASP A 67 -6.55 18.32 9.33
C ASP A 67 -5.89 17.60 8.15
N VAL A 68 -5.79 18.30 7.02
CA VAL A 68 -5.26 17.74 5.79
C VAL A 68 -3.94 18.43 5.49
N HIS A 69 -2.85 17.67 5.53
CA HIS A 69 -1.51 18.18 5.25
C HIS A 69 -1.08 17.77 3.85
N GLN A 70 -0.68 18.76 3.05
CA GLN A 70 0.01 18.54 1.79
C GLN A 70 1.51 18.73 1.98
N VAL A 71 2.29 17.67 1.74
CA VAL A 71 3.76 17.69 1.71
C VAL A 71 4.17 17.27 0.31
N ASP A 72 4.70 18.21 -0.47
CA ASP A 72 5.00 18.03 -1.89
C ASP A 72 3.78 17.51 -2.71
N THR A 73 3.81 16.24 -3.10
CA THR A 73 2.74 15.57 -3.86
C THR A 73 1.82 14.71 -2.99
N ASP A 74 2.21 14.49 -1.74
CA ASP A 74 1.56 13.57 -0.83
C ASP A 74 0.56 14.30 0.06
N TRP A 75 -0.50 13.58 0.42
CA TRP A 75 -1.61 14.08 1.23
C TRP A 75 -1.76 13.20 2.48
N PHE A 76 -1.67 13.83 3.64
CA PHE A 76 -1.81 13.18 4.94
C PHE A 76 -3.06 13.70 5.65
N TYR A 77 -3.77 12.82 6.34
CA TYR A 77 -4.98 13.16 7.08
C TYR A 77 -4.74 12.90 8.56
N GLU A 78 -4.86 13.94 9.39
CA GLU A 78 -4.83 13.83 10.83
C GLU A 78 -6.25 13.60 11.37
N ILE A 79 -6.45 12.46 12.02
CA ILE A 79 -7.73 12.08 12.61
C ILE A 79 -7.63 12.28 14.13
N PRO A 80 -8.37 13.24 14.72
CA PRO A 80 -8.39 13.43 16.17
C PRO A 80 -8.93 12.19 16.90
N ASP A 81 -8.35 11.90 18.06
CA ASP A 81 -8.79 10.82 18.98
C ASP A 81 -10.30 10.84 19.26
N SER A 82 -10.90 12.03 19.32
CA SER A 82 -12.34 12.23 19.56
C SER A 82 -13.24 11.73 18.42
N LEU A 83 -12.70 11.59 17.20
CA LEU A 83 -13.41 11.09 16.03
C LEU A 83 -13.18 9.59 15.80
N PHE A 84 -12.24 8.96 16.51
CA PHE A 84 -12.12 7.52 16.48
C PHE A 84 -13.39 6.86 17.00
N THR A 85 -13.71 5.67 16.48
CA THR A 85 -14.95 4.91 16.76
C THR A 85 -16.26 5.57 16.31
N ARG A 86 -16.20 6.76 15.70
CA ARG A 86 -17.35 7.38 15.08
C ARG A 86 -17.59 6.78 13.71
N GLU A 87 -18.80 6.26 13.49
CA GLU A 87 -19.19 5.80 12.16
C GLU A 87 -19.34 7.00 11.21
N MET A 88 -18.60 6.97 10.11
CA MET A 88 -18.61 8.01 9.08
C MET A 88 -18.92 7.42 7.72
N LEU A 89 -19.84 8.06 6.99
CA LEU A 89 -20.23 7.64 5.65
C LEU A 89 -19.63 8.60 4.62
N MET A 90 -18.76 8.08 3.75
CA MET A 90 -18.28 8.82 2.59
C MET A 90 -19.32 8.72 1.46
N VAL A 91 -19.86 9.86 1.04
CA VAL A 91 -20.81 9.94 -0.07
C VAL A 91 -20.26 10.82 -1.18
N SER A 92 -20.36 10.37 -2.43
CA SER A 92 -20.18 11.21 -3.60
C SER A 92 -21.55 11.61 -4.15
N ARG A 93 -21.71 12.88 -4.53
CA ARG A 93 -22.91 13.38 -5.21
C ARG A 93 -22.53 13.84 -6.61
N ILE A 94 -23.30 13.44 -7.61
CA ILE A 94 -23.18 14.00 -8.97
C ILE A 94 -23.81 15.40 -8.91
N SER A 95 -22.98 16.44 -8.93
CA SER A 95 -23.44 17.83 -8.89
C SER A 95 -23.96 18.33 -10.24
N LYS A 96 -23.49 17.72 -11.34
CA LYS A 96 -23.84 18.10 -12.70
C LYS A 96 -23.61 16.93 -13.67
N THR A 97 -24.56 16.66 -14.55
CA THR A 97 -24.37 15.75 -15.69
C THR A 97 -23.68 16.50 -16.83
N ALA A 98 -23.06 15.76 -17.77
CA ALA A 98 -22.46 16.38 -18.95
C ALA A 98 -23.51 17.20 -19.71
N SER A 99 -23.15 18.42 -20.10
CA SER A 99 -24.01 19.32 -20.88
C SER A 99 -24.51 18.60 -22.13
N GLY A 100 -25.83 18.38 -22.25
CA GLY A 100 -26.45 17.71 -23.39
C GLY A 100 -26.68 16.20 -23.25
N ILE A 101 -26.31 15.57 -22.13
CA ILE A 101 -26.70 14.19 -21.81
C ILE A 101 -27.63 14.25 -20.60
N GLY A 102 -28.90 14.55 -20.89
CA GLY A 102 -29.97 14.62 -19.91
C GLY A 102 -30.35 13.21 -19.44
N PHE A 103 -30.01 12.89 -18.19
CA PHE A 103 -30.70 11.84 -17.47
C PHE A 103 -31.68 12.52 -16.49
N GLY A 104 -32.94 12.60 -16.91
CA GLY A 104 -34.09 12.88 -16.05
C GLY A 104 -34.49 14.36 -15.89
N GLY A 105 -35.40 14.83 -16.75
CA GLY A 105 -36.17 16.07 -16.57
C GLY A 105 -35.81 17.18 -17.55
#